data_AF-A0A953M782-F1
#
_entry.id   AF-A0A953M782-F1
#
_cell.length_a   1.000
_cell.length_b   1.000
_cell.length_c   1.000
_cell.angle_alpha   90.00
_cell.angle_beta   90.00
_cell.angle_gamma   90.00
#
_symmetry.space_group_name_H-M   'P 1'
#
loop_
_entity.id
_entity.type
_entity.pdbx_description
1 polymer ?
#
loop_
_entity_poly.entity_id
_entity_poly.type
_entity_poly.pdbx_seq_one_letter_code
_entity_poly.pdbx_strand_id
1 'polypeptide(L)'
;MNDLAVRLRALREDTKNEPDRFELAAYIERAVSIADVAEAWVEQTADQCVYWIESRAPGDDGPRSYQGVRVSVAASPVDVAPLLDKHLFSREHGVILTSATLATRTVRTDEPTEHAETAFAHTIGRLGCEGARTLQLGSPFEYARQVEVFVDRSMPSPSPAGARSRASGRGPTQSYEQALAERIAFHARATDGGAFVLFTSFATLNKVADLVRTELEAGGLTLLCQGRDGPRSEILRLFRETERSVLFGAASFWQGVDVRGRALRNVIITRLPYGDGEFDLVYTASVLVHVRPEDLAGILGELARVSRGHVLHIENRVGWSAPFTPDHNGCWTHDLPAAYRALGWGCEDLGAGDPTPALFRALAPDASPGYT
;
A
#
# COMPACT_ATOMS: atom_id res chain seq x y z
N MET A 1 -36.44 7.51 -9.34
CA MET A 1 -36.63 6.23 -8.64
C MET A 1 -37.85 6.24 -7.72
N ASN A 2 -38.08 7.28 -6.91
CA ASN A 2 -39.32 7.40 -6.10
C ASN A 2 -40.62 7.28 -6.92
N ASP A 3 -40.74 7.99 -8.05
CA ASP A 3 -41.91 7.85 -8.95
C ASP A 3 -42.07 6.42 -9.50
N LEU A 4 -40.96 5.74 -9.80
CA LEU A 4 -40.99 4.34 -10.24
C LEU A 4 -41.50 3.42 -9.13
N ALA A 5 -41.03 3.59 -7.89
CA ALA A 5 -41.51 2.81 -6.74
C ALA A 5 -43.02 3.01 -6.52
N VAL A 6 -43.54 4.24 -6.67
CA VAL A 6 -44.97 4.53 -6.59
C VAL A 6 -45.75 3.81 -7.69
N ARG A 7 -45.29 3.86 -8.95
CA ARG A 7 -45.93 3.16 -10.06
C ARG A 7 -45.90 1.64 -9.91
N LEU A 8 -44.79 1.08 -9.41
CA LEU A 8 -44.67 -0.36 -9.15
C LEU A 8 -45.60 -0.81 -8.01
N ARG A 9 -45.81 0.03 -6.99
CA ARG A 9 -46.80 -0.24 -5.93
C ARG A 9 -48.22 -0.33 -6.50
N ALA A 10 -48.62 0.64 -7.33
CA ALA A 10 -49.91 0.62 -8.00
C ALA A 10 -50.07 -0.64 -8.90
N LEU A 11 -49.05 -0.97 -9.69
CA LEU A 11 -49.05 -2.17 -10.52
C LEU A 11 -49.19 -3.46 -9.70
N ARG A 12 -48.53 -3.54 -8.55
CA ARG A 12 -48.62 -4.69 -7.64
C ARG A 12 -50.02 -4.86 -7.04
N GLU A 13 -50.74 -3.76 -6.78
CA GLU A 13 -52.11 -3.79 -6.29
C GLU A 13 -53.09 -4.32 -7.34
N ASP A 14 -52.85 -3.98 -8.62
CA ASP A 14 -53.66 -4.45 -9.76
C ASP A 14 -53.30 -5.88 -10.23
N THR A 15 -52.16 -6.42 -9.78
CA THR A 15 -51.67 -7.73 -10.19
C THR A 15 -52.29 -8.85 -9.35
N LYS A 16 -52.92 -9.83 -10.02
CA LYS A 16 -53.59 -10.98 -9.37
C LYS A 16 -52.69 -12.19 -9.16
N ASN A 17 -51.57 -12.28 -9.89
CA ASN A 17 -50.65 -13.40 -9.85
C ASN A 17 -49.66 -13.26 -8.69
N GLU A 18 -49.65 -14.23 -7.77
CA GLU A 18 -48.88 -14.12 -6.51
C GLU A 18 -47.35 -14.08 -6.72
N PRO A 19 -46.74 -14.92 -7.59
CA PRO A 19 -45.34 -14.77 -8.03
C PRO A 19 -44.97 -13.36 -8.51
N ASP A 20 -45.79 -12.77 -9.37
CA ASP A 20 -45.52 -11.45 -9.95
C ASP A 20 -45.61 -10.36 -8.86
N ARG A 21 -46.54 -10.50 -7.90
CA ARG A 21 -46.63 -9.59 -6.75
C ARG A 21 -45.37 -9.64 -5.88
N PHE A 22 -44.77 -10.83 -5.72
CA PHE A 22 -43.52 -11.01 -4.97
C PHE A 22 -42.33 -10.36 -5.69
N GLU A 23 -42.20 -10.56 -7.00
CA GLU A 23 -41.16 -9.88 -7.78
C GLU A 23 -41.32 -8.36 -7.76
N LEU A 24 -42.54 -7.85 -7.92
CA LEU A 24 -42.83 -6.42 -7.83
C LEU A 24 -42.48 -5.85 -6.46
N ALA A 25 -42.70 -6.60 -5.37
CA ALA A 25 -42.26 -6.18 -4.03
C ALA A 25 -40.73 -6.01 -3.96
N ALA A 26 -39.96 -6.96 -4.48
CA ALA A 26 -38.50 -6.87 -4.53
C ALA A 26 -38.03 -5.69 -5.41
N TYR A 27 -38.69 -5.41 -6.52
CA TYR A 27 -38.38 -4.24 -7.36
C TYR A 27 -38.74 -2.91 -6.69
N ILE A 28 -39.85 -2.85 -5.94
CA ILE A 28 -40.22 -1.67 -5.14
C ILE A 28 -39.14 -1.40 -4.08
N GLU A 29 -38.74 -2.40 -3.32
CA GLU A 29 -37.69 -2.26 -2.29
C GLU A 29 -36.38 -1.78 -2.91
N ARG A 30 -35.99 -2.35 -4.06
CA ARG A 30 -34.78 -1.92 -4.76
C ARG A 30 -34.89 -0.47 -5.27
N ALA A 31 -36.04 -0.08 -5.82
CA ALA A 31 -36.25 1.28 -6.32
C ALA A 31 -36.21 2.32 -5.19
N VAL A 32 -36.81 2.02 -4.03
CA VAL A 32 -36.74 2.86 -2.83
C VAL A 32 -35.31 2.93 -2.32
N SER A 33 -34.64 1.79 -2.14
CA SER A 33 -33.25 1.76 -1.68
C SER A 33 -32.30 2.56 -2.58
N ILE A 34 -32.45 2.49 -3.91
CA ILE A 34 -31.64 3.32 -4.83
C ILE A 34 -31.97 4.81 -4.65
N ALA A 35 -33.24 5.17 -4.44
CA ALA A 35 -33.63 6.56 -4.22
C ALA A 35 -33.02 7.11 -2.92
N ASP A 36 -33.15 6.37 -1.82
CA ASP A 36 -32.63 6.76 -0.51
C ASP A 36 -31.10 6.90 -0.53
N VAL A 37 -30.39 5.96 -1.18
CA VAL A 37 -28.93 6.05 -1.35
C VAL A 37 -28.53 7.25 -2.19
N ALA A 38 -29.26 7.54 -3.27
CA ALA A 38 -28.97 8.68 -4.12
C ALA A 38 -29.23 10.01 -3.40
N GLU A 39 -30.32 10.12 -2.64
CA GLU A 39 -30.65 11.29 -1.82
C GLU A 39 -29.60 11.50 -0.73
N ALA A 40 -29.27 10.44 0.03
CA ALA A 40 -28.22 10.48 1.04
C ALA A 40 -26.84 10.85 0.48
N TRP A 41 -26.53 10.43 -0.75
CA TRP A 41 -25.29 10.79 -1.43
C TRP A 41 -25.27 12.26 -1.88
N VAL A 42 -26.38 12.74 -2.46
CA VAL A 42 -26.52 14.14 -2.93
C VAL A 42 -26.51 15.10 -1.75
N GLU A 43 -27.23 14.78 -0.68
CA GLU A 43 -27.30 15.58 0.53
C GLU A 43 -26.10 15.36 1.47
N GLN A 44 -25.27 14.36 1.18
CA GLN A 44 -24.11 13.95 1.98
C GLN A 44 -24.46 13.73 3.46
N THR A 45 -25.58 13.05 3.71
CA THR A 45 -26.14 12.87 5.07
C THR A 45 -25.39 11.84 5.92
N ALA A 46 -24.44 11.10 5.34
CA ALA A 46 -23.59 10.19 6.09
C ALA A 46 -22.36 10.95 6.60
N ASP A 47 -22.42 11.39 7.85
CA ASP A 47 -21.33 12.08 8.53
C ASP A 47 -20.02 11.30 8.44
N GLN A 48 -18.90 12.04 8.35
CA GLN A 48 -17.54 11.49 8.28
C GLN A 48 -17.29 10.56 7.07
N CYS A 49 -18.07 10.70 5.99
CA CYS A 49 -17.78 10.04 4.72
C CYS A 49 -17.08 10.98 3.73
N VAL A 50 -16.17 10.41 2.92
CA VAL A 50 -15.69 11.04 1.70
C VAL A 50 -16.60 10.60 0.56
N TYR A 51 -16.99 11.56 -0.28
CA TYR A 51 -17.85 11.37 -1.43
C TYR A 51 -17.07 11.67 -2.71
N TRP A 52 -17.18 10.80 -3.70
CA TRP A 52 -16.53 11.03 -5.00
C TRP A 52 -17.32 10.45 -6.16
N ILE A 53 -16.98 10.91 -7.36
CA ILE A 53 -17.53 10.45 -8.63
C ILE A 53 -16.39 9.89 -9.47
N GLU A 54 -16.57 8.68 -9.99
CA GLU A 54 -15.69 8.08 -10.98
C GLU A 54 -16.37 8.09 -12.34
N SER A 55 -15.75 8.72 -13.34
CA SER A 55 -16.18 8.66 -14.73
C SER A 55 -15.20 7.83 -15.55
N ARG A 56 -15.69 6.79 -16.24
CA ARG A 56 -14.91 6.00 -17.19
C ARG A 56 -15.40 6.22 -18.61
N ALA A 57 -14.45 6.41 -19.52
CA ALA A 57 -14.75 6.61 -20.92
C ALA A 57 -15.04 5.25 -21.61
N PRO A 58 -15.78 5.24 -22.73
CA PRO A 58 -15.93 4.05 -23.56
C PRO A 58 -14.54 3.51 -23.96
N GLY A 59 -14.31 2.21 -23.80
CA GLY A 59 -13.06 1.53 -24.18
C GLY A 59 -12.13 1.13 -23.02
N ASP A 60 -12.28 1.74 -21.84
CA ASP A 60 -11.37 1.48 -20.70
C ASP A 60 -11.53 0.06 -20.10
N ASP A 61 -12.73 -0.52 -20.15
CA ASP A 61 -13.04 -1.84 -19.58
C ASP A 61 -12.85 -3.00 -20.60
N GLY A 62 -12.17 -2.76 -21.72
CA GLY A 62 -11.82 -3.77 -22.74
C GLY A 62 -12.77 -3.86 -23.95
N PRO A 63 -12.53 -4.79 -24.88
CA PRO A 63 -13.10 -4.80 -26.24
C PRO A 63 -14.62 -5.06 -26.34
N ARG A 64 -15.33 -5.15 -25.20
CA ARG A 64 -16.80 -5.28 -25.11
C ARG A 64 -17.44 -4.16 -24.29
N SER A 65 -16.74 -3.05 -24.07
CA SER A 65 -17.25 -1.94 -23.26
C SER A 65 -18.46 -1.26 -23.88
N TYR A 66 -19.38 -0.81 -23.02
CA TYR A 66 -20.52 0.03 -23.34
C TYR A 66 -20.10 1.29 -24.14
N GLN A 67 -20.94 1.74 -25.09
CA GLN A 67 -20.62 2.91 -25.94
C GLN A 67 -20.77 4.27 -25.22
N GLY A 68 -21.24 4.29 -23.98
CA GLY A 68 -21.46 5.50 -23.18
C GLY A 68 -20.47 5.66 -22.03
N VAL A 69 -20.31 6.90 -21.56
CA VAL A 69 -19.57 7.21 -20.33
C VAL A 69 -20.26 6.55 -19.14
N ARG A 70 -19.51 5.75 -18.37
CA ARG A 70 -20.01 5.16 -17.13
C ARG A 70 -19.64 6.07 -15.98
N VAL A 71 -20.64 6.50 -15.22
CA VAL A 71 -20.46 7.29 -14.00
C VAL A 71 -20.84 6.43 -12.80
N SER A 72 -19.93 6.34 -11.83
CA SER A 72 -20.17 5.72 -10.53
C SER A 72 -20.07 6.78 -9.45
N VAL A 73 -21.03 6.81 -8.54
CA VAL A 73 -20.99 7.65 -7.34
C VAL A 73 -20.66 6.76 -6.15
N ALA A 74 -19.77 7.23 -5.27
CA ALA A 74 -19.28 6.46 -4.15
C ALA A 74 -19.16 7.31 -2.89
N ALA A 75 -19.35 6.66 -1.75
CA ALA A 75 -19.16 7.23 -0.43
C ALA A 75 -18.47 6.19 0.47
N SER A 76 -17.51 6.63 1.28
CA SER A 76 -16.81 5.75 2.24
C SER A 76 -16.52 6.51 3.54
N PRO A 77 -16.74 5.90 4.71
CA PRO A 77 -16.36 6.50 5.98
C PRO A 77 -14.84 6.71 6.05
N VAL A 78 -14.42 7.85 6.59
CA VAL A 78 -13.02 8.20 6.87
C VAL A 78 -12.52 7.38 8.07
N ASP A 79 -13.39 7.21 9.05
CA ASP A 79 -13.14 6.44 10.26
C ASP A 79 -14.27 5.44 10.50
N VAL A 80 -13.89 4.16 10.59
CA VAL A 80 -14.82 3.05 10.84
C VAL A 80 -14.97 2.75 12.33
N ALA A 81 -14.10 3.30 13.18
CA ALA A 81 -14.09 3.04 14.62
C ALA A 81 -15.46 3.30 15.29
N PRO A 82 -16.15 4.45 15.07
CA PRO A 82 -17.44 4.70 15.69
C PRO A 82 -18.54 3.73 15.24
N LEU A 83 -18.48 3.28 13.98
CA LEU A 83 -19.43 2.32 13.43
C LEU A 83 -19.22 0.93 14.05
N LEU A 84 -17.97 0.48 14.13
CA LEU A 84 -17.65 -0.81 14.73
C LEU A 84 -17.91 -0.82 16.23
N ASP A 85 -17.60 0.25 16.95
CA ASP A 85 -17.96 0.34 18.36
C ASP A 85 -19.47 0.20 18.56
N LYS A 86 -20.26 1.06 17.89
CA LYS A 86 -21.73 1.05 18.00
C LYS A 86 -22.37 -0.28 17.59
N HIS A 87 -21.87 -0.94 16.55
CA HIS A 87 -22.53 -2.10 15.96
C HIS A 87 -21.92 -3.45 16.34
N LEU A 88 -20.70 -3.47 16.87
CA LEU A 88 -19.97 -4.70 17.21
C LEU A 88 -19.43 -4.67 18.64
N PHE A 89 -18.55 -3.74 19.00
CA PHE A 89 -17.82 -3.82 20.28
C PHE A 89 -18.65 -3.46 21.51
N SER A 90 -19.57 -2.50 21.40
CA SER A 90 -20.48 -2.09 22.49
C SER A 90 -21.74 -2.95 22.61
N ARG A 91 -21.78 -4.12 21.97
CA ARG A 91 -22.92 -5.05 22.02
C ARG A 91 -22.77 -6.06 23.16
N GLU A 92 -23.86 -6.76 23.49
CA GLU A 92 -23.89 -7.76 24.58
C GLU A 92 -23.24 -9.10 24.19
N HIS A 93 -22.06 -9.06 23.58
CA HIS A 93 -21.27 -10.25 23.25
C HIS A 93 -19.78 -9.98 23.33
N GLY A 94 -19.01 -11.03 23.65
CA GLY A 94 -17.55 -10.95 23.59
C GLY A 94 -17.04 -11.01 22.15
N VAL A 95 -16.03 -10.19 21.83
CA VAL A 95 -15.37 -10.18 20.52
C VAL A 95 -13.91 -10.61 20.68
N ILE A 96 -13.47 -11.55 19.85
CA ILE A 96 -12.07 -11.99 19.78
C ILE A 96 -11.53 -11.63 18.41
N LEU A 97 -10.51 -10.77 18.37
CA LEU A 97 -9.76 -10.44 17.17
C LEU A 97 -8.46 -11.25 17.16
N THR A 98 -8.23 -11.99 16.08
CA THR A 98 -7.00 -12.78 15.92
C THR A 98 -6.45 -12.61 14.49
N SER A 99 -5.16 -12.35 14.39
CA SER A 99 -4.42 -12.31 13.13
C SER A 99 -2.92 -12.34 13.42
N ALA A 100 -2.13 -12.77 12.43
CA ALA A 100 -0.67 -12.82 12.52
C ALA A 100 -0.02 -11.42 12.55
N THR A 101 -0.74 -10.35 12.22
CA THR A 101 -0.19 -9.00 12.00
C THR A 101 -0.99 -7.88 12.65
N LEU A 102 -1.64 -8.14 13.80
CA LEU A 102 -2.36 -7.08 14.54
C LEU A 102 -1.43 -6.11 15.29
N ALA A 103 -0.23 -6.56 15.66
CA ALA A 103 0.75 -5.74 16.34
C ALA A 103 1.73 -5.10 15.36
N THR A 104 2.05 -3.82 15.54
CA THR A 104 3.00 -3.08 14.69
C THR A 104 4.45 -3.27 15.11
N ARG A 105 4.69 -3.79 16.32
CA ARG A 105 6.01 -4.12 16.86
C ARG A 105 5.93 -5.24 17.89
N THR A 106 7.07 -5.66 18.42
CA THR A 106 7.11 -6.60 19.55
C THR A 106 6.63 -5.89 20.82
N VAL A 107 5.75 -6.53 21.58
CA VAL A 107 5.26 -6.07 22.89
C VAL A 107 6.42 -6.08 23.89
N ARG A 108 6.58 -4.98 24.63
CA ARG A 108 7.58 -4.88 25.71
C ARG A 108 6.99 -5.42 27.01
N THR A 109 7.83 -5.97 27.88
CA THR A 109 7.39 -6.56 29.17
C THR A 109 6.76 -5.55 30.12
N ASP A 110 7.11 -4.28 29.99
CA ASP A 110 6.70 -3.15 30.82
C ASP A 110 5.71 -2.21 30.10
N GLU A 111 5.18 -2.64 28.96
CA GLU A 111 4.34 -1.80 28.12
C GLU A 111 2.99 -1.51 28.79
N PRO A 112 2.54 -0.24 28.82
CA PRO A 112 1.22 0.08 29.34
C PRO A 112 0.15 -0.62 28.49
N THR A 113 -0.95 -1.03 29.12
CA THR A 113 -2.10 -1.61 28.41
C THR A 113 -2.99 -0.54 27.75
N GLU A 114 -2.70 0.74 27.91
CA GLU A 114 -3.55 1.84 27.45
C GLU A 114 -3.00 2.61 26.23
N HIS A 115 -3.77 2.47 25.15
CA HIS A 115 -4.08 3.33 23.99
C HIS A 115 -3.02 4.07 23.16
N ALA A 116 -1.98 4.69 23.71
CA ALA A 116 -1.16 5.59 22.87
C ALA A 116 0.18 4.98 22.41
N GLU A 117 0.75 4.08 23.19
CA GLU A 117 2.13 3.62 22.96
C GLU A 117 2.27 2.11 22.80
N THR A 118 1.14 1.39 22.75
CA THR A 118 1.17 -0.07 22.70
C THR A 118 1.45 -0.60 21.30
N ALA A 119 1.97 -1.82 21.19
CA ALA A 119 2.15 -2.52 19.93
C ALA A 119 0.84 -2.73 19.17
N PHE A 120 -0.32 -2.65 19.85
CA PHE A 120 -1.66 -2.78 19.28
C PHE A 120 -2.39 -1.44 19.12
N ALA A 121 -1.78 -0.31 19.53
CA ALA A 121 -2.41 1.01 19.53
C ALA A 121 -3.00 1.37 18.16
N HIS A 122 -2.29 1.05 17.07
CA HIS A 122 -2.78 1.29 15.71
C HIS A 122 -4.09 0.54 15.43
N THR A 123 -4.16 -0.76 15.72
CA THR A 123 -5.38 -1.56 15.50
C THR A 123 -6.51 -1.12 16.41
N ILE A 124 -6.22 -0.84 17.68
CA ILE A 124 -7.23 -0.40 18.64
C ILE A 124 -7.85 0.92 18.19
N GLY A 125 -7.03 1.93 17.91
CA GLY A 125 -7.50 3.24 17.46
C GLY A 125 -8.24 3.20 16.13
N ARG A 126 -7.78 2.38 15.16
CA ARG A 126 -8.43 2.27 13.83
C ARG A 126 -9.76 1.51 13.86
N LEU A 127 -9.95 0.62 14.84
CA LEU A 127 -11.18 -0.17 14.97
C LEU A 127 -12.13 0.38 16.04
N GLY A 128 -11.67 1.22 16.96
CA GLY A 128 -12.48 1.74 18.06
C GLY A 128 -12.73 0.71 19.16
N CYS A 129 -11.87 -0.30 19.31
CA CYS A 129 -12.00 -1.32 20.36
C CYS A 129 -11.24 -0.95 21.63
N GLU A 130 -11.52 0.24 22.14
CA GLU A 130 -10.84 0.80 23.32
C GLU A 130 -11.02 -0.13 24.54
N GLY A 131 -9.93 -0.34 25.29
CA GLY A 131 -9.91 -1.23 26.46
C GLY A 131 -9.78 -2.72 26.14
N ALA A 132 -9.57 -3.09 24.87
CA ALA A 132 -9.34 -4.47 24.48
C ALA A 132 -8.11 -5.07 25.18
N ARG A 133 -8.25 -6.31 25.66
CA ARG A 133 -7.12 -7.10 26.18
C ARG A 133 -6.29 -7.60 25.00
N THR A 134 -4.97 -7.38 25.06
CA THR A 134 -4.04 -7.73 23.99
C THR A 134 -3.13 -8.89 24.37
N LEU A 135 -2.74 -9.70 23.38
CA LEU A 135 -1.79 -10.79 23.54
C LEU A 135 -1.05 -10.98 22.22
N GLN A 136 0.27 -10.85 22.25
CA GLN A 136 1.13 -11.19 21.12
C GLN A 136 1.78 -12.55 21.38
N LEU A 137 1.52 -13.50 20.49
CA LEU A 137 2.21 -14.79 20.49
C LEU A 137 3.41 -14.72 19.55
N GLY A 138 4.53 -15.30 19.97
CA GLY A 138 5.72 -15.42 19.13
C GLY A 138 5.48 -16.34 17.94
N SER A 139 6.32 -16.20 16.91
CA SER A 139 6.33 -17.13 15.78
C SER A 139 6.94 -18.48 16.20
N PRO A 140 6.38 -19.61 15.76
CA PRO A 140 6.99 -20.93 16.00
C PRO A 140 8.21 -21.19 15.09
N PHE A 141 8.54 -20.29 14.16
CA PHE A 141 9.60 -20.48 13.16
C PHE A 141 10.94 -19.86 13.58
N GLU A 142 12.05 -20.54 13.26
CA GLU A 142 13.43 -20.09 13.53
C GLU A 142 13.97 -19.25 12.37
N TYR A 143 13.44 -18.04 12.16
CA TYR A 143 13.77 -17.21 11.00
C TYR A 143 15.27 -16.97 10.81
N ALA A 144 16.04 -16.78 11.88
CA ALA A 144 17.49 -16.57 11.82
C ALA A 144 18.26 -17.73 11.15
N ARG A 145 17.67 -18.93 11.12
CA ARG A 145 18.24 -20.13 10.46
C ARG A 145 17.53 -20.49 9.16
N GLN A 146 16.30 -19.99 8.97
CA GLN A 146 15.41 -20.38 7.86
C GLN A 146 15.30 -19.31 6.77
N VAL A 147 15.73 -18.07 7.03
CA VAL A 147 15.59 -16.93 6.11
C VAL A 147 16.93 -16.21 5.96
N GLU A 148 17.28 -15.91 4.71
CA GLU A 148 18.35 -14.99 4.36
C GLU A 148 17.73 -13.76 3.69
N VAL A 149 18.18 -12.56 4.06
CA VAL A 149 17.66 -11.30 3.53
C VAL A 149 18.76 -10.60 2.74
N PHE A 150 18.47 -10.34 1.46
CA PHE A 150 19.35 -9.57 0.58
C PHE A 150 18.77 -8.19 0.33
N VAL A 151 19.59 -7.15 0.51
CA VAL A 151 19.25 -5.76 0.16
C VAL A 151 20.25 -5.26 -0.87
N ASP A 152 19.82 -5.17 -2.13
CA ASP A 152 20.67 -4.71 -3.22
C ASP A 152 20.70 -3.18 -3.30
N ARG A 153 21.74 -2.58 -2.71
CA ARG A 153 21.98 -1.13 -2.72
C ARG A 153 22.48 -0.59 -4.06
N SER A 154 22.90 -1.47 -4.97
CA SER A 154 23.39 -1.11 -6.30
C SER A 154 22.28 -0.82 -7.30
N MET A 155 21.03 -1.18 -6.96
CA MET A 155 19.88 -0.97 -7.84
C MET A 155 19.73 0.51 -8.24
N PRO A 156 19.42 0.79 -9.52
CA PRO A 156 19.02 2.13 -9.95
C PRO A 156 17.77 2.59 -9.20
N SER A 157 17.56 3.91 -9.14
CA SER A 157 16.32 4.42 -8.55
C SER A 157 15.11 4.03 -9.42
N PRO A 158 14.02 3.53 -8.82
CA PRO A 158 12.76 3.30 -9.53
C PRO A 158 12.05 4.59 -9.97
N SER A 159 12.50 5.77 -9.51
CA SER A 159 11.96 7.07 -9.93
C SER A 159 12.82 7.73 -11.02
N PRO A 160 12.21 8.33 -12.06
CA PRO A 160 12.91 9.14 -13.06
C PRO A 160 13.76 10.27 -12.44
N ALA A 161 13.34 10.82 -11.30
CA ALA A 161 14.07 11.88 -10.61
C ALA A 161 15.36 11.37 -9.95
N GLY A 162 15.34 10.16 -9.37
CA GLY A 162 16.50 9.55 -8.72
C GLY A 162 17.55 9.03 -9.70
N ALA A 163 17.16 8.70 -10.94
CA ALA A 163 18.08 8.35 -12.02
C ALA A 163 19.07 9.50 -12.37
N ARG A 164 18.66 10.76 -12.14
CA ARG A 164 19.49 11.95 -12.40
C ARG A 164 20.48 12.27 -11.27
N SER A 165 20.25 11.78 -10.05
CA SER A 165 21.06 12.13 -8.87
C SER A 165 22.38 11.33 -8.78
N ARG A 166 22.43 10.09 -9.29
CA ARG A 166 23.67 9.29 -9.35
C ARG A 166 24.52 9.56 -10.61
N ALA A 167 24.09 10.48 -11.48
CA ALA A 167 24.76 10.81 -12.74
C ALA A 167 25.96 11.77 -12.55
N SER A 168 26.87 11.47 -11.61
CA SER A 168 28.21 12.06 -11.63
C SER A 168 29.13 11.16 -12.48
N GLY A 169 29.00 11.25 -13.81
CA GLY A 169 30.13 11.04 -14.72
C GLY A 169 30.48 9.63 -15.25
N ARG A 170 29.58 8.65 -15.37
CA ARG A 170 29.87 7.39 -16.10
C ARG A 170 28.70 6.86 -16.94
N GLY A 171 28.89 6.85 -18.27
CA GLY A 171 28.22 5.96 -19.24
C GLY A 171 26.69 6.01 -19.33
N PRO A 172 26.08 5.25 -20.26
CA PRO A 172 24.65 5.06 -20.29
C PRO A 172 24.22 4.33 -19.00
N THR A 173 23.40 4.99 -18.19
CA THR A 173 22.85 4.40 -16.96
C THR A 173 21.83 3.33 -17.35
N GLN A 174 22.07 2.08 -16.93
CA GLN A 174 21.14 0.96 -17.08
C GLN A 174 19.77 1.34 -16.47
N SER A 175 18.67 1.01 -17.15
CA SER A 175 17.33 1.31 -16.62
C SER A 175 17.03 0.45 -15.39
N TYR A 176 16.16 0.95 -14.50
CA TYR A 176 15.71 0.21 -13.32
C TYR A 176 15.13 -1.16 -13.68
N GLU A 177 14.32 -1.24 -14.75
CA GLU A 177 13.69 -2.49 -15.17
C GLU A 177 14.67 -3.48 -15.77
N GLN A 178 15.74 -3.01 -16.44
CA GLN A 178 16.83 -3.85 -16.93
C GLN A 178 17.61 -4.46 -15.77
N ALA A 179 18.04 -3.63 -14.81
CA ALA A 179 18.73 -4.09 -13.62
C ALA A 179 17.85 -5.07 -12.82
N LEU A 180 16.55 -4.77 -12.71
CA LEU A 180 15.60 -5.62 -11.99
C LEU A 180 15.41 -6.97 -12.68
N ALA A 181 15.30 -7.01 -14.01
CA ALA A 181 15.22 -8.25 -14.78
C ALA A 181 16.45 -9.13 -14.54
N GLU A 182 17.66 -8.56 -14.60
CA GLU A 182 18.92 -9.27 -14.33
C GLU A 182 18.98 -9.84 -12.91
N ARG A 183 18.58 -9.04 -11.90
CA ARG A 183 18.54 -9.50 -10.50
C ARG A 183 17.51 -10.60 -10.28
N ILE A 184 16.32 -10.47 -10.86
CA ILE A 184 15.29 -11.51 -10.78
C ILE A 184 15.81 -12.80 -11.40
N ALA A 185 16.40 -12.74 -12.59
CA ALA A 185 16.96 -13.94 -13.24
C ALA A 185 18.05 -14.59 -12.40
N PHE A 186 18.97 -13.78 -11.85
CA PHE A 186 20.03 -14.26 -10.96
C PHE A 186 19.47 -14.99 -9.74
N HIS A 187 18.56 -14.36 -9.00
CA HIS A 187 18.01 -14.95 -7.77
C HIS A 187 17.07 -16.13 -8.06
N ALA A 188 16.27 -16.08 -9.14
CA ALA A 188 15.43 -17.19 -9.55
C ALA A 188 16.28 -18.42 -9.95
N ARG A 189 17.41 -18.22 -10.63
CA ARG A 189 18.37 -19.29 -10.93
C ARG A 189 19.05 -19.82 -9.68
N ALA A 190 19.49 -18.93 -8.77
CA ALA A 190 20.14 -19.32 -7.52
C ALA A 190 19.24 -20.19 -6.64
N THR A 191 17.92 -19.95 -6.66
CA THR A 191 16.97 -20.79 -5.94
C THR A 191 16.42 -21.93 -6.76
N ASP A 192 16.67 -22.03 -8.06
CA ASP A 192 16.13 -23.02 -9.01
C ASP A 192 14.60 -22.90 -9.26
N GLY A 193 14.10 -21.66 -9.25
CA GLY A 193 12.67 -21.33 -9.24
C GLY A 193 12.11 -21.17 -7.83
N GLY A 194 10.79 -21.36 -7.71
CA GLY A 194 10.03 -21.09 -6.48
C GLY A 194 10.12 -19.63 -6.05
N ALA A 195 10.20 -18.74 -7.04
CA ALA A 195 10.38 -17.32 -6.84
C ALA A 195 9.07 -16.58 -7.03
N PHE A 196 8.72 -15.73 -6.07
CA PHE A 196 7.54 -14.88 -6.12
C PHE A 196 7.97 -13.42 -6.08
N VAL A 197 7.73 -12.72 -7.18
CA VAL A 197 8.18 -11.35 -7.40
C VAL A 197 6.98 -10.41 -7.28
N LEU A 198 7.07 -9.50 -6.31
CA LEU A 198 6.01 -8.56 -5.94
C LEU A 198 6.30 -7.17 -6.53
N PHE A 199 5.44 -6.76 -7.45
CA PHE A 199 5.44 -5.46 -8.10
C PHE A 199 4.37 -4.54 -7.48
N THR A 200 4.61 -3.23 -7.54
CA THR A 200 3.62 -2.20 -7.22
C THR A 200 2.92 -1.65 -8.47
N SER A 201 3.39 -2.01 -9.67
CA SER A 201 2.84 -1.53 -10.96
C SER A 201 2.80 -2.64 -12.00
N PHE A 202 1.65 -2.76 -12.69
CA PHE A 202 1.51 -3.65 -13.85
C PHE A 202 2.41 -3.24 -15.01
N ALA A 203 2.68 -1.94 -15.19
CA ALA A 203 3.56 -1.47 -16.26
C ALA A 203 4.99 -1.99 -16.08
N THR A 204 5.53 -1.89 -14.87
CA THR A 204 6.86 -2.44 -14.54
C THR A 204 6.87 -3.96 -14.61
N LEU A 205 5.82 -4.63 -14.09
CA LEU A 205 5.67 -6.08 -14.18
C LEU A 205 5.75 -6.55 -15.62
N ASN A 206 4.96 -5.96 -16.53
CA ASN A 206 4.90 -6.36 -17.93
C ASN A 206 6.24 -6.14 -18.64
N LYS A 207 6.87 -4.97 -18.43
CA LYS A 207 8.16 -4.63 -19.03
C LYS A 207 9.27 -5.57 -18.57
N VAL A 208 9.34 -5.88 -17.27
CA VAL A 208 10.35 -6.81 -16.73
C VAL A 208 10.07 -8.24 -17.20
N ALA A 209 8.80 -8.64 -17.29
CA ALA A 209 8.43 -9.94 -17.84
C ALA A 209 8.93 -10.11 -19.28
N ASP A 210 8.75 -9.09 -20.12
CA ASP A 210 9.23 -9.11 -21.52
C ASP A 210 10.77 -9.22 -21.59
N LEU A 211 11.49 -8.56 -20.66
CA LEU A 211 12.95 -8.59 -20.63
C LEU A 211 13.52 -9.95 -20.18
N VAL A 212 12.86 -10.63 -19.25
CA VAL A 212 13.44 -11.78 -18.54
C VAL A 212 12.88 -13.14 -19.00
N ARG A 213 11.71 -13.17 -19.67
CA ARG A 213 10.99 -14.40 -20.02
C ARG A 213 11.86 -15.39 -20.79
N THR A 214 12.47 -14.94 -21.88
CA THR A 214 13.28 -15.80 -22.76
C THR A 214 14.46 -16.43 -22.01
N GLU A 215 15.11 -15.67 -21.12
CA GLU A 215 16.23 -16.18 -20.31
C GLU A 215 15.77 -17.24 -19.30
N LEU A 216 14.67 -16.98 -18.59
CA LEU A 216 14.12 -17.92 -17.60
C LEU A 216 13.67 -19.22 -18.26
N GLU A 217 12.93 -19.12 -19.36
CA GLU A 217 12.39 -20.28 -20.09
C GLU A 217 13.51 -21.12 -20.72
N ALA A 218 14.57 -20.48 -21.23
CA ALA A 218 15.78 -21.19 -21.68
C ALA A 218 16.49 -21.94 -20.55
N GLY A 219 16.39 -21.44 -19.31
CA GLY A 219 16.85 -22.12 -18.09
C GLY A 219 15.88 -23.16 -17.52
N GLY A 220 14.77 -23.44 -18.20
CA GLY A 220 13.74 -24.37 -17.73
C GLY A 220 12.97 -23.86 -16.50
N LEU A 221 12.83 -22.54 -16.36
CA LEU A 221 12.00 -21.90 -15.34
C LEU A 221 10.74 -21.31 -15.99
N THR A 222 9.56 -21.75 -15.54
CA THR A 222 8.28 -21.26 -16.05
C THR A 222 7.95 -19.90 -15.47
N LEU A 223 7.82 -18.87 -16.31
CA LEU A 223 7.35 -17.54 -15.88
C LEU A 223 5.83 -17.44 -15.95
N LEU A 224 5.20 -17.12 -14.81
CA LEU A 224 3.76 -16.90 -14.65
C LEU A 224 3.51 -15.43 -14.30
N CYS A 225 2.80 -14.69 -15.15
CA CYS A 225 2.55 -13.25 -14.98
C CYS A 225 1.08 -12.94 -14.77
N GLN A 226 0.78 -12.29 -13.63
CA GLN A 226 -0.57 -11.79 -13.37
C GLN A 226 -1.04 -10.84 -14.47
N GLY A 227 -2.25 -11.07 -14.98
CA GLY A 227 -2.88 -10.24 -16.01
C GLY A 227 -2.45 -10.57 -17.44
N ARG A 228 -1.51 -11.51 -17.63
CA ARG A 228 -1.11 -12.03 -18.95
C ARG A 228 -1.37 -13.52 -19.09
N ASP A 229 -0.97 -14.30 -18.09
CA ASP A 229 -0.93 -15.76 -18.17
C ASP A 229 -2.15 -16.43 -17.50
N GLY A 230 -3.22 -15.67 -17.28
CA GLY A 230 -4.51 -16.16 -16.78
C GLY A 230 -5.02 -15.46 -15.51
N PRO A 231 -6.19 -15.92 -15.00
CA PRO A 231 -6.77 -15.42 -13.76
C PRO A 231 -5.88 -15.70 -12.55
N ARG A 232 -6.00 -14.85 -11.51
CA ARG A 232 -5.23 -14.94 -10.24
C ARG A 232 -5.25 -16.34 -9.62
N SER A 233 -6.42 -16.98 -9.55
CA SER A 233 -6.58 -18.32 -8.96
C SER A 233 -5.83 -19.40 -9.74
N GLU A 234 -5.83 -19.31 -11.07
CA GLU A 234 -5.20 -20.28 -11.95
C GLU A 234 -3.68 -20.17 -11.91
N ILE A 235 -3.13 -18.97 -12.07
CA ILE A 235 -1.67 -18.78 -12.01
C ILE A 235 -1.11 -19.16 -10.64
N LEU A 236 -1.86 -18.92 -9.56
CA LEU A 236 -1.45 -19.33 -8.22
C LEU A 236 -1.52 -20.85 -8.04
N ARG A 237 -2.51 -21.52 -8.65
CA ARG A 237 -2.56 -22.99 -8.69
C ARG A 237 -1.35 -23.55 -9.44
N LEU A 238 -1.05 -23.03 -10.63
CA LEU A 238 0.11 -23.44 -11.43
C LEU A 238 1.43 -23.22 -10.68
N PHE A 239 1.57 -22.09 -9.99
CA PHE A 239 2.75 -21.78 -9.18
C PHE A 239 2.94 -22.80 -8.04
N ARG A 240 1.85 -23.20 -7.36
CA ARG A 240 1.90 -24.24 -6.31
C ARG A 240 2.30 -25.62 -6.86
N GLU A 241 1.88 -25.94 -8.08
CA GLU A 241 2.13 -27.24 -8.71
C GLU A 241 3.49 -27.31 -9.42
N THR A 242 4.14 -26.16 -9.68
CA THR A 242 5.36 -26.07 -10.48
C THR A 242 6.52 -25.52 -9.66
N GLU A 243 7.37 -26.37 -9.09
CA GLU A 243 8.50 -25.94 -8.25
C GLU A 243 9.54 -25.07 -8.98
N ARG A 244 9.71 -25.31 -10.29
CA ARG A 244 10.62 -24.58 -11.18
C ARG A 244 9.91 -23.43 -11.87
N SER A 245 9.20 -22.61 -11.10
CA SER A 245 8.46 -21.46 -11.64
C SER A 245 8.84 -20.14 -10.95
N VAL A 246 8.54 -19.06 -11.64
CA VAL A 246 8.67 -17.68 -11.18
C VAL A 246 7.31 -17.02 -11.37
N LEU A 247 6.69 -16.57 -10.28
CA LEU A 247 5.40 -15.87 -10.30
C LEU A 247 5.62 -14.37 -10.16
N PHE A 248 5.10 -13.59 -11.11
CA PHE A 248 5.05 -12.14 -11.03
C PHE A 248 3.64 -11.71 -10.62
N GLY A 249 3.53 -11.03 -9.47
CA GLY A 249 2.27 -10.52 -8.94
C GLY A 249 2.32 -9.03 -8.65
N ALA A 250 1.18 -8.35 -8.80
CA ALA A 250 0.99 -6.95 -8.39
C ALA A 250 0.08 -6.86 -7.14
N ALA A 251 -0.44 -5.68 -6.79
CA ALA A 251 -1.22 -5.36 -5.58
C ALA A 251 -2.06 -6.52 -4.97
N SER A 252 -2.89 -7.20 -5.77
CA SER A 252 -3.76 -8.30 -5.28
C SER A 252 -3.04 -9.58 -4.80
N PHE A 253 -1.74 -9.68 -4.97
CA PHE A 253 -0.90 -10.82 -4.60
C PHE A 253 -0.11 -10.58 -3.30
N TRP A 254 -0.15 -9.37 -2.74
CA TRP A 254 0.51 -9.03 -1.47
C TRP A 254 -0.15 -9.67 -0.24
N GLN A 255 -1.36 -10.19 -0.38
CA GLN A 255 -2.13 -10.81 0.70
C GLN A 255 -2.82 -12.10 0.23
N GLY A 256 -3.06 -13.01 1.17
CA GLY A 256 -3.84 -14.25 0.92
C GLY A 256 -3.16 -15.26 0.00
N VAL A 257 -1.83 -15.27 -0.04
CA VAL A 257 -1.03 -16.27 -0.76
C VAL A 257 -0.38 -17.21 0.25
N ASP A 258 -0.88 -18.44 0.36
CA ASP A 258 -0.24 -19.55 1.09
C ASP A 258 0.31 -20.54 0.05
N VAL A 259 1.63 -20.68 0.03
CA VAL A 259 2.39 -21.62 -0.79
C VAL A 259 3.49 -22.19 0.11
N ARG A 260 3.52 -23.52 0.24
CA ARG A 260 4.42 -24.22 1.16
C ARG A 260 5.49 -25.00 0.41
N GLY A 261 6.61 -25.21 1.08
CA GLY A 261 7.68 -26.07 0.60
C GLY A 261 8.41 -25.47 -0.61
N ARG A 262 8.85 -26.34 -1.52
CA ARG A 262 9.71 -25.93 -2.62
C ARG A 262 9.05 -24.93 -3.56
N ALA A 263 7.74 -24.97 -3.73
CA ALA A 263 7.03 -24.04 -4.63
C ALA A 263 7.22 -22.56 -4.28
N LEU A 264 7.50 -22.21 -3.00
CA LEU A 264 7.83 -20.83 -2.61
C LEU A 264 8.99 -20.81 -1.62
N ARG A 265 10.14 -20.32 -2.07
CA ARG A 265 11.37 -20.24 -1.28
C ARG A 265 12.18 -18.96 -1.51
N ASN A 266 11.75 -18.15 -2.47
CA ASN A 266 12.36 -16.87 -2.81
C ASN A 266 11.25 -15.83 -2.99
N VAL A 267 11.28 -14.77 -2.20
CA VAL A 267 10.35 -13.64 -2.34
C VAL A 267 11.18 -12.42 -2.72
N ILE A 268 10.88 -11.83 -3.87
CA ILE A 268 11.55 -10.64 -4.37
C ILE A 268 10.57 -9.48 -4.29
N ILE A 269 10.83 -8.55 -3.37
CA ILE A 269 10.09 -7.30 -3.26
C ILE A 269 10.80 -6.27 -4.12
N THR A 270 10.18 -5.88 -5.23
CA THR A 270 10.82 -4.98 -6.20
C THR A 270 10.96 -3.56 -5.65
N ARG A 271 9.97 -3.11 -4.89
CA ARG A 271 9.95 -1.82 -4.18
C ARG A 271 9.05 -1.95 -2.96
N LEU A 272 9.23 -1.07 -1.98
CA LEU A 272 8.26 -0.97 -0.87
C LEU A 272 6.83 -0.85 -1.41
N PRO A 273 5.85 -1.53 -0.80
CA PRO A 273 4.48 -1.70 -1.31
C PRO A 273 3.62 -0.44 -1.27
N TYR A 274 4.23 0.74 -1.20
CA TYR A 274 3.49 1.98 -1.09
C TYR A 274 3.30 2.62 -2.46
N GLY A 275 2.07 3.00 -2.78
CA GLY A 275 1.70 3.75 -3.97
C GLY A 275 2.29 5.16 -3.99
N ASP A 276 2.25 5.80 -5.15
CA ASP A 276 2.60 7.22 -5.26
C ASP A 276 1.48 8.05 -4.62
N GLY A 277 1.83 8.98 -3.73
CA GLY A 277 0.85 9.78 -2.99
C GLY A 277 -0.10 8.95 -2.11
N GLU A 278 0.36 7.83 -1.58
CA GLU A 278 -0.44 6.98 -0.68
C GLU A 278 -0.79 7.71 0.63
N PHE A 279 0.14 8.52 1.15
CA PHE A 279 -0.02 9.21 2.42
C PHE A 279 -0.14 10.72 2.20
N ASP A 280 -1.10 11.37 2.87
CA ASP A 280 -1.24 12.83 2.82
C ASP A 280 0.00 13.53 3.42
N LEU A 281 0.49 13.01 4.54
CA LEU A 281 1.69 13.45 5.24
C LEU A 281 2.59 12.25 5.56
N VAL A 282 3.88 12.39 5.30
CA VAL A 282 4.92 11.46 5.74
C VAL A 282 5.81 12.18 6.76
N TYR A 283 6.27 11.51 7.80
CA TYR A 283 7.23 12.11 8.72
C TYR A 283 8.38 11.17 9.11
N THR A 284 9.51 11.75 9.49
CA THR A 284 10.63 11.05 10.11
C THR A 284 10.95 11.68 11.46
N ALA A 285 11.40 10.87 12.42
CA ALA A 285 11.79 11.36 13.74
C ALA A 285 13.07 10.68 14.22
N SER A 286 14.20 11.41 14.15
CA SER A 286 15.53 10.94 14.57
C SER A 286 15.95 9.61 13.95
N VAL A 287 15.49 9.33 12.73
CA VAL A 287 15.83 8.08 12.00
C VAL A 287 16.82 8.35 10.88
N LEU A 288 16.82 9.55 10.31
CA LEU A 288 17.75 9.89 9.22
C LEU A 288 19.19 9.95 9.72
N VAL A 289 19.42 10.17 11.02
CA VAL A 289 20.76 10.06 11.63
C VAL A 289 21.44 8.70 11.40
N HIS A 290 20.68 7.65 11.10
CA HIS A 290 21.21 6.31 10.78
C HIS A 290 21.36 6.05 9.28
N VAL A 291 21.16 7.08 8.44
CA VAL A 291 21.24 7.00 6.99
C VAL A 291 22.59 7.52 6.51
N ARG A 292 23.25 6.77 5.64
CA ARG A 292 24.51 7.24 5.04
C ARG A 292 24.25 8.41 4.09
N PRO A 293 25.14 9.42 4.03
CA PRO A 293 24.96 10.57 3.14
C PRO A 293 24.70 10.19 1.67
N GLU A 294 25.33 9.13 1.15
CA GLU A 294 25.15 8.63 -0.21
C GLU A 294 23.78 7.99 -0.47
N ASP A 295 23.08 7.52 0.57
CA ASP A 295 21.77 6.87 0.48
C ASP A 295 20.62 7.85 0.72
N LEU A 296 20.91 9.02 1.32
CA LEU A 296 19.91 10.01 1.72
C LEU A 296 18.98 10.42 0.58
N ALA A 297 19.51 10.76 -0.58
CA ALA A 297 18.71 11.23 -1.72
C ALA A 297 17.70 10.18 -2.18
N GLY A 298 18.05 8.89 -2.11
CA GLY A 298 17.15 7.79 -2.43
C GLY A 298 16.00 7.68 -1.43
N ILE A 299 16.32 7.76 -0.13
CA ILE A 299 15.32 7.69 0.94
C ILE A 299 14.37 8.89 0.87
N LEU A 300 14.89 10.12 0.78
CA LEU A 300 14.06 11.32 0.67
C LEU A 300 13.19 11.30 -0.59
N GLY A 301 13.71 10.77 -1.71
CA GLY A 301 12.94 10.56 -2.94
C GLY A 301 11.79 9.56 -2.76
N GLU A 302 11.97 8.49 -1.99
CA GLU A 302 10.88 7.57 -1.65
C GLU A 302 9.86 8.20 -0.70
N LEU A 303 10.30 8.92 0.35
CA LEU A 303 9.39 9.64 1.26
C LEU A 303 8.54 10.66 0.50
N ALA A 304 9.17 11.43 -0.38
CA ALA A 304 8.52 12.37 -1.28
C ALA A 304 7.48 11.67 -2.16
N ARG A 305 7.85 10.55 -2.80
CA ARG A 305 6.96 9.80 -3.69
C ARG A 305 5.72 9.27 -2.99
N VAL A 306 5.88 8.67 -1.81
CA VAL A 306 4.75 8.08 -1.09
C VAL A 306 3.87 9.14 -0.41
N SER A 307 4.35 10.39 -0.33
CA SER A 307 3.58 11.53 0.18
C SER A 307 2.75 12.22 -0.92
N ARG A 308 1.61 12.84 -0.57
CA ARG A 308 0.87 13.79 -1.43
C ARG A 308 1.46 15.20 -1.37
N GLY A 309 2.78 15.30 -1.32
CA GLY A 309 3.49 16.56 -1.38
C GLY A 309 3.94 17.16 -0.05
N HIS A 310 3.73 16.46 1.07
CA HIS A 310 4.11 16.94 2.41
C HIS A 310 4.98 15.90 3.12
N VAL A 311 6.21 16.31 3.49
CA VAL A 311 7.10 15.52 4.36
C VAL A 311 7.57 16.37 5.53
N LEU A 312 7.49 15.84 6.74
CA LEU A 312 7.94 16.49 7.97
C LEU A 312 9.13 15.72 8.58
N HIS A 313 10.20 16.41 8.93
CA HIS A 313 11.36 15.79 9.58
C HIS A 313 11.57 16.39 10.95
N ILE A 314 11.65 15.53 11.96
CA ILE A 314 11.99 15.86 13.34
C ILE A 314 13.38 15.29 13.60
N GLU A 315 14.42 16.04 13.26
CA GLU A 315 15.78 15.51 13.17
C GLU A 315 16.78 16.32 13.99
N ASN A 316 17.96 15.75 14.21
CA ASN A 316 19.03 16.42 14.94
C ASN A 316 19.58 17.60 14.12
N ARG A 317 19.89 18.71 14.81
CA ARG A 317 20.50 19.89 14.18
C ARG A 317 21.91 19.59 13.67
N VAL A 318 22.24 20.20 12.52
CA VAL A 318 23.61 20.26 11.97
C VAL A 318 24.57 20.78 13.05
N GLY A 319 25.60 19.99 13.38
CA GLY A 319 26.59 20.31 14.42
C GLY A 319 26.32 19.70 15.80
N TRP A 320 25.16 19.08 16.01
CA TRP A 320 24.93 18.26 17.21
C TRP A 320 25.55 16.87 17.02
N SER A 321 26.50 16.50 17.88
CA SER A 321 27.10 15.16 17.85
C SER A 321 26.19 14.18 18.60
N ALA A 322 25.46 13.35 17.86
CA ALA A 322 24.79 12.20 18.45
C ALA A 322 25.87 11.22 18.97
N PRO A 323 25.64 10.54 20.12
CA PRO A 323 26.57 9.53 20.60
C PRO A 323 26.72 8.42 19.56
N PHE A 324 27.97 8.12 19.20
CA PHE A 324 28.32 7.08 18.24
C PHE A 324 27.85 5.71 18.73
N THR A 325 27.05 5.01 17.92
CA THR A 325 26.73 3.60 18.14
C THR A 325 27.44 2.73 17.08
N PRO A 326 28.13 1.64 17.48
CA PRO A 326 28.81 0.74 16.53
C PRO A 326 27.87 0.07 15.54
N ASP A 327 26.59 -0.11 15.91
CA ASP A 327 25.60 -0.91 15.18
C ASP A 327 25.23 -0.35 13.80
N HIS A 328 25.49 0.94 13.55
CA HIS A 328 25.14 1.61 12.29
C HIS A 328 26.34 2.11 11.50
N ASN A 329 27.58 1.80 11.93
CA ASN A 329 28.79 2.33 11.30
C ASN A 329 28.88 3.88 11.35
N GLY A 330 28.23 4.49 12.36
CA GLY A 330 28.19 5.93 12.59
C GLY A 330 26.77 6.52 12.70
N CYS A 331 26.72 7.78 13.13
CA CYS A 331 25.55 8.65 13.09
C CYS A 331 25.89 9.87 12.22
N TRP A 332 25.00 10.25 11.31
CA TRP A 332 25.22 11.34 10.36
C TRP A 332 24.29 12.52 10.60
N THR A 333 24.76 13.71 10.25
CA THR A 333 23.90 14.89 10.19
C THR A 333 23.74 15.31 8.74
N HIS A 334 22.51 15.63 8.35
CA HIS A 334 22.15 15.90 6.96
C HIS A 334 21.67 17.33 6.77
N ASP A 335 22.10 17.95 5.66
CA ASP A 335 21.52 19.19 5.17
C ASP A 335 20.25 18.85 4.36
N LEU A 336 19.13 18.69 5.06
CA LEU A 336 17.84 18.37 4.44
C LEU A 336 17.39 19.44 3.43
N PRO A 337 17.53 20.76 3.70
CA PRO A 337 17.22 21.79 2.70
C PRO A 337 17.98 21.62 1.39
N ALA A 338 19.29 21.34 1.43
CA ALA A 338 20.08 21.10 0.23
C ALA A 338 19.67 19.80 -0.48
N ALA A 339 19.41 18.73 0.29
CA ALA A 339 19.04 17.44 -0.25
C ALA A 339 17.68 17.47 -0.98
N TYR A 340 16.67 18.13 -0.41
CA TYR A 340 15.37 18.31 -1.07
C TYR A 340 15.43 19.23 -2.28
N ARG A 341 16.25 20.29 -2.23
CA ARG A 341 16.47 21.16 -3.40
C ARG A 341 17.05 20.38 -4.59
N ALA A 342 17.94 19.41 -4.33
CA ALA A 342 18.47 18.54 -5.38
C ALA A 342 17.40 17.60 -5.99
N LEU A 343 16.35 17.27 -5.23
CA LEU A 343 15.19 16.53 -5.71
C LEU A 343 14.13 17.42 -6.39
N GLY A 344 14.35 18.74 -6.44
CA GLY A 344 13.40 19.71 -6.97
C GLY A 344 12.26 20.04 -6.02
N TRP A 345 12.40 19.77 -4.72
CA TRP A 345 11.41 20.09 -3.68
C TRP A 345 11.84 21.31 -2.87
N GLY A 346 10.86 22.04 -2.34
CA GLY A 346 11.11 23.03 -1.28
C GLY A 346 11.35 22.32 0.05
N CYS A 347 12.19 22.89 0.92
CA CYS A 347 12.35 22.41 2.28
C CYS A 347 12.71 23.59 3.20
N GLU A 348 11.86 23.80 4.20
CA GLU A 348 11.94 24.89 5.17
C GLU A 348 12.32 24.35 6.55
N ASP A 349 13.29 24.97 7.20
CA ASP A 349 13.53 24.78 8.65
C ASP A 349 12.51 25.66 9.40
N LEU A 350 11.57 25.00 10.08
CA LEU A 350 10.52 25.66 10.84
C LEU A 350 10.99 26.13 12.23
N GLY A 351 12.19 25.71 12.65
CA GLY A 351 12.75 25.99 13.95
C GLY A 351 12.04 25.25 15.09
N ALA A 352 12.81 24.86 16.10
CA ALA A 352 12.32 24.55 17.42
C ALA A 352 13.19 25.27 18.46
N GLY A 353 12.58 25.72 19.55
CA GLY A 353 13.26 26.42 20.65
C GLY A 353 14.36 25.56 21.28
N ASP A 354 15.38 26.19 21.82
CA ASP A 354 16.43 25.48 22.55
C ASP A 354 15.87 24.94 23.89
N PRO A 355 16.00 23.64 24.25
CA PRO A 355 16.59 22.53 23.52
C PRO A 355 15.52 21.54 22.99
N THR A 356 15.25 21.53 21.68
CA THR A 356 14.39 20.52 21.02
C THR A 356 14.90 20.19 19.60
N PRO A 357 14.59 19.00 19.04
CA PRO A 357 14.99 18.59 17.69
C PRO A 357 14.54 19.60 16.63
N ALA A 358 15.31 19.73 15.55
CA ALA A 358 14.94 20.62 14.44
C ALA A 358 13.78 20.04 13.64
N LEU A 359 12.87 20.94 13.27
CA LEU A 359 11.68 20.63 12.50
C LEU A 359 11.86 21.14 11.08
N PHE A 360 11.86 20.24 10.09
CA PHE A 360 11.91 20.61 8.68
C PHE A 360 10.63 20.20 7.98
N ARG A 361 10.13 21.03 7.08
CA ARG A 361 8.97 20.75 6.24
C ARG A 361 9.39 20.79 4.77
N ALA A 362 9.28 19.66 4.09
CA ALA A 362 9.47 19.56 2.65
C ALA A 362 8.14 19.59 1.89
N LEU A 363 8.12 20.35 0.80
CA LEU A 363 6.93 20.64 -0.01
C LEU A 363 7.22 20.36 -1.50
N ALA A 364 6.29 19.69 -2.16
CA ALA A 364 6.35 19.50 -3.61
C ALA A 364 6.19 20.85 -4.34
N PRO A 365 6.75 21.00 -5.57
CA PRO A 365 6.67 22.23 -6.36
C PRO A 365 5.26 22.81 -6.54
N ASP A 366 4.25 21.94 -6.62
CA ASP A 366 2.85 22.30 -6.88
C ASP A 366 1.95 22.10 -5.65
N ALA A 367 2.53 21.80 -4.47
CA ALA A 367 1.76 21.68 -3.24
C ALA A 367 1.28 23.07 -2.82
N SER A 368 -0.03 23.31 -2.93
CA SER A 368 -0.64 24.51 -2.36
C SER A 368 -0.50 24.47 -0.84
N PRO A 369 -0.15 25.58 -0.15
CA PRO A 369 -0.10 25.63 1.31
C PRO A 369 -1.55 25.61 1.85
N GLY A 370 -2.15 24.42 1.84
CA GLY A 370 -3.60 24.23 1.95
C GLY A 370 -4.02 23.33 3.10
N TYR A 371 -3.17 23.11 4.09
CA TYR A 371 -3.54 22.58 5.40
C TYR A 371 -2.69 23.29 6.46
N THR A 372 -3.28 24.33 7.05
CA THR A 372 -2.86 24.93 8.32
C THR A 372 -3.73 24.41 9.44
#